data_AF-A0A1A6BE89-F1
#
_entry.id   AF-A0A1A6BE89-F1
#
_cell.length_a   1.000
_cell.length_b   1.000
_cell.length_c   1.000
_cell.angle_alpha   90.00
_cell.angle_beta   90.00
_cell.angle_gamma   90.00
#
_symmetry.space_group_name_H-M   'P 1'
#
loop_
_entity.id
_entity.type
_entity.pdbx_description
1 polymer ?
#
loop_
_entity_poly.entity_id
_entity_poly.type
_entity_poly.pdbx_seq_one_letter_code
_entity_poly.pdbx_strand_id
1 'polypeptide(L)'
;MAAVMRATPSKGRHLLAAPAIQPAGSTQPPGGRGLLGYLLMPRPKDLVKGWLGPVTYLLAVLATGQITGDSLLRALVVLAAVELLVYPARYQWNDVRGFVADQHHPASHQRGRLPGPIDKARARVAASGAAAVAKLLVTALLIVLLPGLNLFAPLAFAVSGIFGVAVVYEVLRSTSTGKSDAIPERVRPGVLALWLVVGGGYVVRGMLGVALAVDLTTRPAVAIAAAIALWCYGIAFVTSRWSIEALAFATVLDGRLTWKAGAGQAREHLLTLVRWLPPGTCGSKVDEWAPLRGRTPFGAPWNSAIIAAGAAAALTGRLLSGACPVRQGIIIALLGGVAAVALVWTARREITLLAMGSVIIGAMAMASAPRPVAAALPWLLLMSAYLFFTTRTIRKLDRGSPVGAWAGQLGERVGRLALGTATWQAVRSRGPRSAERQQWAISQPPN
;
A
#
# COMPACT_ATOMS: atom_id res chain seq x y z
N MET A 1 -70.76 -38.97 -0.66
CA MET A 1 -70.34 -37.65 -1.19
C MET A 1 -68.84 -37.70 -1.50
N ALA A 2 -68.49 -38.31 -2.63
CA ALA A 2 -67.14 -38.38 -3.16
C ALA A 2 -67.10 -37.56 -4.45
N ALA A 3 -66.31 -36.49 -4.48
CA ALA A 3 -66.13 -35.67 -5.67
C ALA A 3 -64.79 -36.01 -6.32
N VAL A 4 -64.90 -36.80 -7.38
CA VAL A 4 -63.89 -37.00 -8.43
C VAL A 4 -63.77 -35.69 -9.21
N MET A 5 -62.56 -35.14 -9.35
CA MET A 5 -62.29 -34.16 -10.41
C MET A 5 -60.96 -34.47 -11.09
N ARG A 6 -61.09 -34.77 -12.39
CA ARG A 6 -60.05 -35.19 -13.33
C ARG A 6 -59.16 -34.02 -13.75
N ALA A 7 -57.92 -34.37 -14.04
CA ALA A 7 -56.91 -33.55 -14.70
C ALA A 7 -57.31 -33.15 -16.14
N THR A 8 -56.81 -31.98 -16.57
CA THR A 8 -56.39 -31.73 -17.96
C THR A 8 -55.09 -30.89 -17.95
N PRO A 9 -54.16 -31.11 -18.90
CA PRO A 9 -52.79 -30.59 -18.84
C PRO A 9 -52.65 -29.27 -19.60
N SER A 10 -52.08 -28.23 -18.97
CA SER A 10 -51.68 -27.01 -19.68
C SER A 10 -50.17 -27.00 -19.96
N LYS A 11 -49.91 -27.20 -21.27
CA LYS A 11 -48.76 -26.83 -22.09
C LYS A 11 -47.56 -26.18 -21.39
N GLY A 12 -46.41 -26.82 -21.62
CA GLY A 12 -45.09 -26.39 -21.19
C GLY A 12 -44.77 -24.94 -21.52
N ARG A 13 -44.31 -24.21 -20.50
CA ARG A 13 -43.51 -23.01 -20.67
C ARG A 13 -42.05 -23.42 -20.71
N HIS A 14 -41.47 -23.24 -21.89
CA HIS A 14 -40.04 -23.29 -22.14
C HIS A 14 -39.28 -22.51 -21.07
N LEU A 15 -38.33 -23.21 -20.43
CA LEU A 15 -37.20 -22.62 -19.74
C LEU A 15 -36.51 -21.63 -20.69
N LEU A 16 -36.69 -20.33 -20.43
CA LEU A 16 -35.86 -19.30 -21.05
C LEU A 16 -34.45 -19.47 -20.50
N ALA A 17 -33.59 -20.07 -21.33
CA ALA A 17 -32.16 -20.07 -21.13
C ALA A 17 -31.68 -18.63 -20.87
N ALA A 18 -30.92 -18.46 -19.80
CA ALA A 18 -30.22 -17.20 -19.52
C ALA A 18 -29.41 -16.78 -20.76
N PRO A 19 -29.44 -15.50 -21.17
CA PRO A 19 -28.67 -15.08 -22.33
C PRO A 19 -27.19 -15.31 -22.07
N ALA A 20 -26.58 -16.13 -22.94
CA ALA A 20 -25.15 -16.32 -23.01
C ALA A 20 -24.48 -14.94 -23.17
N ILE A 21 -23.65 -14.56 -22.20
CA ILE A 21 -22.80 -13.39 -22.30
C ILE A 21 -21.81 -13.64 -23.44
N GLN A 22 -22.12 -13.10 -24.62
CA GLN A 22 -21.15 -13.00 -25.70
C GLN A 22 -20.03 -12.05 -25.25
N PRO A 23 -18.74 -12.42 -25.42
CA PRO A 23 -17.65 -11.50 -25.15
C PRO A 23 -17.67 -10.41 -26.21
N ALA A 24 -18.16 -9.22 -25.83
CA ALA A 24 -18.04 -8.02 -26.65
C ALA A 24 -16.56 -7.81 -26.98
N GLY A 25 -16.27 -7.69 -28.29
CA GLY A 25 -14.93 -7.47 -28.82
C GLY A 25 -14.19 -6.38 -28.07
N SER A 26 -12.99 -6.71 -27.62
CA SER A 26 -12.11 -5.83 -26.86
C SER A 26 -11.57 -4.68 -27.71
N THR A 27 -12.38 -3.66 -27.93
CA THR A 27 -11.86 -2.33 -28.27
C THR A 27 -11.34 -1.71 -26.97
N GLN A 28 -10.02 -1.74 -26.78
CA GLN A 28 -9.42 -1.15 -25.58
C GLN A 28 -9.79 0.33 -25.47
N PRO A 29 -10.41 0.79 -24.37
CA PRO A 29 -10.60 2.21 -24.15
C PRO A 29 -9.22 2.90 -24.02
N PRO A 30 -9.05 4.09 -24.59
CA PRO A 30 -7.78 4.80 -24.64
C PRO A 30 -7.40 5.27 -23.23
N GLY A 31 -6.36 4.67 -22.64
CA GLY A 31 -5.85 5.10 -21.32
C GLY A 31 -4.92 4.15 -20.58
N GLY A 32 -4.65 2.95 -21.10
CA GLY A 32 -3.73 1.99 -20.47
C GLY A 32 -2.26 2.41 -20.57
N ARG A 33 -1.50 2.27 -19.47
CA ARG A 33 -0.04 2.45 -19.44
C ARG A 33 0.64 1.42 -20.35
N GLY A 34 1.56 1.85 -21.20
CA GLY A 34 2.33 0.95 -22.07
C GLY A 34 3.28 0.01 -21.29
N LEU A 35 3.59 -1.15 -21.87
CA LEU A 35 4.45 -2.17 -21.24
C LEU A 35 5.82 -1.60 -20.84
N LEU A 36 6.47 -0.82 -21.70
CA LEU A 36 7.79 -0.27 -21.41
C LEU A 36 7.78 0.61 -20.14
N GLY A 37 6.82 1.52 -20.04
CA GLY A 37 6.64 2.34 -18.86
C GLY A 37 6.38 1.50 -17.61
N TYR A 38 5.61 0.42 -17.74
CA TYR A 38 5.39 -0.55 -16.65
C TYR A 38 6.68 -1.28 -16.25
N LEU A 39 7.51 -1.75 -17.19
CA LEU A 39 8.73 -2.50 -16.89
C LEU A 39 9.78 -1.65 -16.17
N LEU A 40 9.88 -0.36 -16.54
CA LEU A 40 10.75 0.59 -15.86
C LEU A 40 10.22 0.90 -14.46
N MET A 41 8.93 1.24 -14.38
CA MET A 41 8.30 1.59 -13.12
C MET A 41 6.87 1.03 -13.03
N PRO A 42 6.65 -0.12 -12.38
CA PRO A 42 5.37 -0.82 -12.43
C PRO A 42 4.28 -0.04 -11.71
N ARG A 43 4.58 0.52 -10.54
CA ARG A 43 3.60 1.19 -9.66
C ARG A 43 4.10 2.54 -9.15
N PRO A 44 4.13 3.59 -10.00
CA PRO A 44 4.62 4.91 -9.57
C PRO A 44 3.81 5.51 -8.43
N LYS A 45 2.50 5.23 -8.35
CA LYS A 45 1.65 5.67 -7.23
C LYS A 45 2.09 5.08 -5.88
N ASP A 46 2.79 3.95 -5.88
CA ASP A 46 3.30 3.31 -4.67
C ASP A 46 4.66 3.89 -4.21
N LEU A 47 5.33 4.75 -5.00
CA LEU A 47 6.57 5.46 -4.57
C LEU A 47 6.34 6.33 -3.34
N VAL A 48 5.11 6.81 -3.14
CA VAL A 48 4.78 7.56 -1.94
C VAL A 48 5.05 6.72 -0.69
N LYS A 49 5.04 5.39 -0.74
CA LYS A 49 5.38 4.55 0.43
C LYS A 49 6.88 4.59 0.76
N GLY A 50 7.71 5.01 -0.19
CA GLY A 50 9.15 5.12 -0.04
C GLY A 50 9.62 6.24 0.89
N TRP A 51 8.72 7.12 1.41
CA TRP A 51 9.11 8.12 2.40
C TRP A 51 9.46 7.53 3.77
N LEU A 52 8.96 6.33 4.09
CA LEU A 52 9.13 5.76 5.43
C LEU A 52 10.60 5.54 5.78
N GLY A 53 11.39 4.96 4.86
CA GLY A 53 12.84 4.76 5.05
C GLY A 53 13.58 6.08 5.33
N PRO A 54 13.53 7.08 4.44
CA PRO A 54 14.11 8.41 4.66
C PRO A 54 13.67 9.07 5.96
N VAL A 55 12.38 9.01 6.32
CA VAL A 55 11.89 9.62 7.56
C VAL A 55 12.45 8.91 8.78
N THR A 56 12.46 7.57 8.80
CA THR A 56 13.05 6.82 9.93
C THR A 56 14.55 7.02 10.07
N TYR A 57 15.27 7.16 8.94
CA TYR A 57 16.68 7.56 8.94
C TYR A 57 16.86 8.95 9.55
N LEU A 58 16.09 9.94 9.09
CA LEU A 58 16.17 11.30 9.60
C LEU A 58 15.85 11.36 11.10
N LEU A 59 14.83 10.63 11.58
CA LEU A 59 14.51 10.56 13.01
C LEU A 59 15.66 10.00 13.83
N ALA A 60 16.30 8.94 13.35
CA ALA A 60 17.43 8.32 14.01
C ALA A 60 18.67 9.24 14.02
N VAL A 61 18.93 9.96 12.92
CA VAL A 61 19.99 10.98 12.85
C VAL A 61 19.69 12.15 13.78
N LEU A 62 18.46 12.68 13.80
CA LEU A 62 18.08 13.78 14.69
C LEU A 62 18.16 13.39 16.16
N ALA A 63 17.88 12.13 16.49
CA ALA A 63 17.97 11.65 17.85
C ALA A 63 19.43 11.42 18.30
N THR A 64 20.32 10.99 17.40
CA THR A 64 21.74 10.72 17.72
C THR A 64 22.67 11.93 17.53
N GLY A 65 22.37 12.82 16.58
CA GLY A 65 23.14 14.02 16.29
C GLY A 65 24.43 13.80 15.50
N GLN A 66 24.62 12.63 14.89
CA GLN A 66 25.82 12.31 14.14
C GLN A 66 25.47 12.00 12.68
N ILE A 67 26.15 12.66 11.74
CA ILE A 67 26.07 12.36 10.31
C ILE A 67 27.45 12.53 9.69
N THR A 68 27.86 11.58 8.86
CA THR A 68 29.08 11.68 8.05
C THR A 68 28.68 11.67 6.57
N GLY A 69 29.56 12.19 5.69
CA GLY A 69 29.32 12.16 4.25
C GLY A 69 29.10 10.73 3.73
N ASP A 70 29.92 9.79 4.22
CA ASP A 70 29.83 8.38 3.87
C ASP A 70 28.53 7.72 4.37
N SER A 71 28.07 8.04 5.60
CA SER A 71 26.81 7.49 6.11
C SER A 71 25.61 8.00 5.32
N LEU A 72 25.64 9.28 4.93
CA LEU A 72 24.61 9.88 4.08
C LEU A 72 24.62 9.27 2.68
N LEU A 73 25.79 9.13 2.04
CA LEU A 73 25.91 8.52 0.72
C LEU A 73 25.44 7.05 0.74
N ARG A 74 25.88 6.28 1.75
CA ARG A 74 25.40 4.91 1.98
C ARG A 74 23.88 4.86 2.10
N ALA A 75 23.29 5.73 2.91
CA ALA A 75 21.85 5.79 3.10
C ALA A 75 21.12 6.12 1.78
N LEU A 76 21.60 7.09 1.01
CA LEU A 76 21.03 7.46 -0.29
C LEU A 76 21.07 6.29 -1.28
N VAL A 77 22.21 5.61 -1.40
CA VAL A 77 22.38 4.46 -2.30
C VAL A 77 21.46 3.30 -1.89
N VAL A 78 21.41 2.96 -0.60
CA VAL A 78 20.55 1.89 -0.09
C VAL A 78 19.08 2.22 -0.31
N LEU A 79 18.63 3.43 0.03
CA LEU A 79 17.24 3.85 -0.14
C LEU A 79 16.84 3.88 -1.62
N ALA A 80 17.72 4.37 -2.50
CA ALA A 80 17.49 4.35 -3.94
C ALA A 80 17.40 2.92 -4.48
N ALA A 81 18.33 2.03 -4.12
CA ALA A 81 18.29 0.64 -4.55
C ALA A 81 17.01 -0.07 -4.07
N VAL A 82 16.60 0.16 -2.82
CA VAL A 82 15.39 -0.46 -2.28
C VAL A 82 14.12 0.05 -2.96
N GLU A 83 13.95 1.36 -3.13
CA GLU A 83 12.71 1.93 -3.69
C GLU A 83 12.64 1.89 -5.23
N LEU A 84 13.78 1.88 -5.93
CA LEU A 84 13.83 1.91 -7.40
C LEU A 84 14.16 0.55 -8.03
N LEU A 85 14.74 -0.40 -7.27
CA LEU A 85 15.09 -1.72 -7.79
C LEU A 85 14.31 -2.84 -7.07
N VAL A 86 14.49 -2.97 -5.76
CA VAL A 86 13.97 -4.12 -4.99
C VAL A 86 12.44 -4.10 -4.89
N TYR A 87 11.83 -2.98 -4.50
CA TYR A 87 10.37 -2.86 -4.44
C TYR A 87 9.70 -3.00 -5.81
N PRO A 88 10.20 -2.34 -6.89
CA PRO A 88 9.69 -2.57 -8.23
C PRO A 88 9.78 -4.04 -8.66
N ALA A 89 10.88 -4.74 -8.38
CA ALA A 89 10.99 -6.17 -8.66
C ALA A 89 9.92 -6.98 -7.90
N ARG A 90 9.69 -6.68 -6.62
CA ARG A 90 8.63 -7.30 -5.82
C ARG A 90 7.23 -6.99 -6.37
N TYR A 91 6.98 -5.76 -6.85
CA TYR A 91 5.70 -5.41 -7.46
C TYR A 91 5.47 -6.15 -8.77
N GLN A 92 6.51 -6.31 -9.59
CA GLN A 92 6.46 -7.10 -10.82
C GLN A 92 6.12 -8.56 -10.53
N TRP A 93 6.77 -9.18 -9.54
CA TRP A 93 6.42 -10.53 -9.09
C TRP A 93 4.96 -10.64 -8.65
N ASN A 94 4.49 -9.68 -7.83
CA ASN A 94 3.11 -9.66 -7.37
C ASN A 94 2.09 -9.51 -8.51
N ASP A 95 2.40 -8.68 -9.51
CA ASP A 95 1.52 -8.45 -10.66
C ASP A 95 1.50 -9.64 -11.62
N VAL A 96 2.63 -10.35 -11.78
CA VAL A 96 2.70 -11.61 -12.52
C VAL A 96 1.77 -12.65 -11.89
N ARG A 97 1.86 -12.85 -10.57
CA ARG A 97 0.98 -13.80 -9.86
C ARG A 97 -0.50 -13.38 -9.89
N GLY A 98 -0.76 -12.08 -9.81
CA GLY A 98 -2.11 -11.52 -9.78
C GLY A 98 -2.72 -11.22 -11.15
N PHE A 99 -2.05 -11.54 -12.26
CA PHE A 99 -2.36 -10.98 -13.58
C PHE A 99 -3.83 -11.12 -13.98
N VAL A 100 -4.37 -12.34 -13.96
CA VAL A 100 -5.77 -12.63 -14.35
C VAL A 100 -6.76 -11.91 -13.44
N ALA A 101 -6.57 -11.99 -12.12
CA ALA A 101 -7.44 -11.34 -11.15
C ALA A 101 -7.41 -9.80 -11.27
N ASP A 102 -6.25 -9.23 -11.62
CA ASP A 102 -6.09 -7.79 -11.84
C ASP A 102 -6.76 -7.33 -13.16
N GLN A 103 -6.83 -8.19 -14.20
CA GLN A 103 -7.60 -7.87 -15.43
C GLN A 103 -9.11 -7.83 -15.18
N HIS A 104 -9.65 -8.69 -14.32
CA HIS A 104 -11.08 -8.72 -13.98
C HIS A 104 -11.50 -7.68 -12.94
N HIS A 105 -10.59 -6.85 -12.44
CA HIS A 105 -10.91 -5.83 -11.45
C HIS A 105 -11.72 -4.68 -12.08
N PRO A 106 -12.78 -4.14 -11.42
CA PRO A 106 -13.60 -3.06 -11.98
C PRO A 106 -12.79 -1.82 -12.41
N ALA A 107 -11.76 -1.49 -11.64
CA ALA A 107 -10.80 -0.42 -11.95
C ALA A 107 -9.48 -0.90 -12.63
N SER A 108 -9.48 -2.00 -13.40
CA SER A 108 -8.26 -2.61 -13.98
C SER A 108 -7.36 -1.61 -14.72
N HIS A 109 -7.96 -0.73 -15.52
CA HIS A 109 -7.24 0.30 -16.30
C HIS A 109 -6.56 1.39 -15.46
N GLN A 110 -7.02 1.65 -14.24
CA GLN A 110 -6.55 2.78 -13.41
C GLN A 110 -5.53 2.36 -12.33
N ARG A 111 -5.39 1.05 -12.10
CA ARG A 111 -4.56 0.48 -11.03
C ARG A 111 -3.06 0.42 -11.34
N GLY A 112 -2.66 0.66 -12.59
CA GLY A 112 -1.26 0.64 -13.02
C GLY A 112 -0.60 -0.72 -12.81
N ARG A 113 -1.32 -1.82 -13.10
CA ARG A 113 -0.81 -3.19 -13.01
C ARG A 113 -0.21 -3.64 -14.34
N LEU A 114 0.31 -4.86 -14.40
CA LEU A 114 0.85 -5.45 -15.62
C LEU A 114 -0.19 -5.31 -16.76
N PRO A 115 0.11 -4.57 -17.83
CA PRO A 115 -0.88 -4.30 -18.87
C PRO A 115 -1.24 -5.59 -19.62
N GLY A 116 -2.53 -5.76 -19.86
CA GLY A 116 -3.06 -6.83 -20.69
C GLY A 116 -2.72 -6.66 -22.19
N PRO A 117 -3.47 -7.32 -23.07
CA PRO A 117 -4.61 -8.24 -22.81
C PRO A 117 -4.18 -9.66 -22.37
N ILE A 118 -5.14 -10.52 -21.98
CA ILE A 118 -4.89 -11.86 -21.42
C ILE A 118 -4.25 -12.82 -22.43
N ASP A 119 -4.58 -12.73 -23.70
CA ASP A 119 -3.97 -13.48 -24.81
C ASP A 119 -2.45 -13.27 -24.89
N LYS A 120 -1.94 -12.12 -24.40
CA LYS A 120 -0.50 -11.83 -24.35
C LYS A 120 0.15 -12.19 -23.01
N ALA A 121 -0.55 -12.90 -22.12
CA ALA A 121 -0.09 -13.22 -20.77
C ALA A 121 1.34 -13.75 -20.74
N ARG A 122 1.66 -14.78 -21.54
CA ARG A 122 2.98 -15.43 -21.55
C ARG A 122 4.11 -14.43 -21.81
N ALA A 123 3.98 -13.62 -22.86
CA ALA A 123 4.98 -12.62 -23.23
C ALA A 123 5.09 -11.50 -22.19
N ARG A 124 3.96 -11.02 -21.65
CA ARG A 124 3.94 -9.96 -20.63
C ARG A 124 4.54 -10.42 -19.30
N VAL A 125 4.23 -11.66 -18.89
CA VAL A 125 4.76 -12.30 -17.70
C VAL A 125 6.26 -12.51 -17.83
N ALA A 126 6.73 -13.06 -18.96
CA ALA A 126 8.16 -13.25 -19.21
C ALA A 126 8.93 -11.92 -19.17
N ALA A 127 8.43 -10.88 -19.84
CA ALA A 127 9.06 -9.56 -19.83
C ALA A 127 9.10 -8.94 -18.41
N SER A 128 8.00 -9.07 -17.65
CA SER A 128 7.95 -8.59 -16.26
C SER A 128 8.93 -9.34 -15.35
N GLY A 129 9.01 -10.67 -15.50
CA GLY A 129 9.95 -11.52 -14.78
C GLY A 129 11.40 -11.18 -15.09
N ALA A 130 11.76 -11.06 -16.37
CA ALA A 130 13.10 -10.66 -16.80
C ALA A 130 13.50 -9.28 -16.24
N ALA A 131 12.60 -8.31 -16.30
CA ALA A 131 12.83 -6.98 -15.74
C ALA A 131 12.95 -6.97 -14.21
N ALA A 132 12.27 -7.88 -13.50
CA ALA A 132 12.43 -8.04 -12.06
C ALA A 132 13.82 -8.64 -11.72
N VAL A 133 14.24 -9.69 -12.43
CA VAL A 133 15.57 -10.31 -12.28
C VAL A 133 16.68 -9.29 -12.57
N ALA A 134 16.57 -8.53 -13.65
CA ALA A 134 17.55 -7.51 -14.00
C ALA A 134 17.73 -6.47 -12.87
N LYS A 135 16.65 -6.01 -12.23
CA LYS A 135 16.73 -5.08 -11.09
C LYS A 135 17.46 -5.69 -9.88
N LEU A 136 17.25 -6.98 -9.61
CA LEU A 136 17.96 -7.67 -8.53
C LEU A 136 19.44 -7.88 -8.85
N LEU A 137 19.78 -8.18 -10.11
CA LEU A 137 21.17 -8.26 -10.56
C LEU A 137 21.87 -6.90 -10.45
N VAL A 138 21.21 -5.80 -10.84
CA VAL A 138 21.76 -4.44 -10.64
C VAL A 138 21.96 -4.16 -9.14
N THR A 139 21.04 -4.60 -8.28
CA THR A 139 21.20 -4.46 -6.82
C THR A 139 22.42 -5.22 -6.30
N ALA A 140 22.66 -6.44 -6.79
CA ALA A 140 23.85 -7.21 -6.45
C ALA A 140 25.14 -6.58 -6.98
N LEU A 141 25.09 -6.03 -8.21
CA LEU A 141 26.23 -5.34 -8.82
C LEU A 141 26.64 -4.09 -8.01
N LEU A 142 25.68 -3.34 -7.44
CA LEU A 142 26.00 -2.21 -6.55
C LEU A 142 26.85 -2.63 -5.34
N ILE A 143 26.63 -3.83 -4.78
CA ILE A 143 27.42 -4.34 -3.66
C ILE A 143 28.88 -4.54 -4.07
N VAL A 144 29.10 -5.06 -5.29
CA VAL A 144 30.44 -5.34 -5.82
C VAL A 144 31.15 -4.06 -6.26
N LEU A 145 30.44 -3.12 -6.90
CA LEU A 145 31.02 -1.88 -7.44
C LEU A 145 31.29 -0.82 -6.37
N LEU A 146 30.62 -0.88 -5.21
CA LEU A 146 30.74 0.13 -4.14
C LEU A 146 31.13 -0.51 -2.79
N PRO A 147 32.28 -1.22 -2.71
CA PRO A 147 32.65 -1.98 -1.52
C PRO A 147 32.85 -1.08 -0.29
N GLY A 148 33.33 0.16 -0.47
CA GLY A 148 33.53 1.12 0.62
C GLY A 148 32.25 1.55 1.35
N LEU A 149 31.06 1.33 0.77
CA LEU A 149 29.78 1.70 1.38
C LEU A 149 29.14 0.58 2.22
N ASN A 150 29.76 -0.60 2.32
CA ASN A 150 29.26 -1.73 3.14
C ASN A 150 27.77 -2.04 2.88
N LEU A 151 27.41 -2.18 1.60
CA LEU A 151 26.01 -2.31 1.15
C LEU A 151 25.42 -3.71 1.34
N PHE A 152 26.25 -4.74 1.54
CA PHE A 152 25.80 -6.13 1.57
C PHE A 152 24.72 -6.37 2.63
N ALA A 153 25.00 -6.09 3.89
CA ALA A 153 24.07 -6.33 4.99
C ALA A 153 22.71 -5.60 4.82
N PRO A 154 22.65 -4.27 4.58
CA PRO A 154 21.36 -3.58 4.42
C PRO A 154 20.58 -4.05 3.19
N LEU A 155 21.24 -4.33 2.06
CA LEU A 155 20.55 -4.80 0.86
C LEU A 155 20.12 -6.27 0.96
N ALA A 156 20.91 -7.13 1.59
CA ALA A 156 20.52 -8.52 1.87
C ALA A 156 19.32 -8.57 2.82
N PHE A 157 19.32 -7.74 3.87
CA PHE A 157 18.16 -7.58 4.76
C PHE A 157 16.93 -7.08 3.99
N ALA A 158 17.08 -6.05 3.15
CA ALA A 158 15.97 -5.51 2.38
C ALA A 158 15.40 -6.52 1.40
N VAL A 159 16.23 -7.21 0.61
CA VAL A 159 15.78 -8.24 -0.34
C VAL A 159 15.09 -9.39 0.39
N SER A 160 15.74 -9.96 1.41
CA SER A 160 15.19 -11.08 2.17
C SER A 160 13.90 -10.69 2.90
N GLY A 161 13.85 -9.51 3.51
CA GLY A 161 12.67 -9.02 4.23
C GLY A 161 11.51 -8.69 3.28
N ILE A 162 11.76 -7.96 2.18
CA ILE A 162 10.71 -7.55 1.23
C ILE A 162 10.10 -8.78 0.56
N PHE A 163 10.93 -9.71 0.06
CA PHE A 163 10.43 -10.92 -0.58
C PHE A 163 9.90 -11.93 0.44
N GLY A 164 10.54 -12.10 1.59
CA GLY A 164 10.07 -13.00 2.67
C GLY A 164 8.68 -12.64 3.16
N VAL A 165 8.44 -11.37 3.50
CA VAL A 165 7.09 -10.89 3.88
C VAL A 165 6.10 -11.08 2.73
N ALA A 166 6.52 -10.84 1.48
CA ALA A 166 5.65 -11.01 0.32
C ALA A 166 5.26 -12.47 0.07
N VAL A 167 6.19 -13.40 0.26
CA VAL A 167 5.94 -14.86 0.16
C VAL A 167 4.99 -15.31 1.26
N VAL A 168 5.27 -14.96 2.52
CA VAL A 168 4.38 -15.33 3.65
C VAL A 168 2.98 -14.76 3.45
N TYR A 169 2.87 -13.48 3.06
CA TYR A 169 1.59 -12.86 2.75
C TYR A 169 0.85 -13.62 1.65
N GLU A 170 1.53 -13.99 0.58
CA GLU A 170 0.92 -14.65 -0.57
C GLU A 170 0.50 -16.09 -0.27
N VAL A 171 1.30 -16.84 0.50
CA VAL A 171 0.93 -18.16 1.01
C VAL A 171 -0.35 -18.05 1.84
N LEU A 172 -0.38 -17.16 2.83
CA LEU A 172 -1.58 -16.93 3.64
C LEU A 172 -2.77 -16.50 2.80
N ARG A 173 -2.56 -15.63 1.80
CA ARG A 173 -3.63 -15.13 0.93
C ARG A 173 -4.21 -16.29 0.14
N SER A 174 -3.37 -17.09 -0.50
CA SER A 174 -3.81 -18.23 -1.32
C SER A 174 -4.58 -19.29 -0.53
N THR A 175 -4.23 -19.49 0.75
CA THR A 175 -4.91 -20.49 1.61
C THR A 175 -6.13 -19.95 2.34
N SER A 176 -6.27 -18.63 2.46
CA SER A 176 -7.27 -18.01 3.34
C SER A 176 -8.33 -17.18 2.62
N THR A 177 -8.22 -17.01 1.31
CA THR A 177 -9.13 -16.23 0.47
C THR A 177 -9.61 -17.06 -0.73
N GLY A 178 -10.66 -16.61 -1.42
CA GLY A 178 -11.30 -17.34 -2.52
C GLY A 178 -12.33 -18.40 -2.10
N LYS A 179 -12.87 -18.30 -0.89
CA LYS A 179 -13.67 -19.36 -0.25
C LYS A 179 -15.13 -19.01 0.01
N SER A 180 -15.52 -17.75 -0.08
CA SER A 180 -16.88 -17.30 0.25
C SER A 180 -17.27 -16.05 -0.53
N ASP A 181 -18.54 -15.97 -0.89
CA ASP A 181 -19.20 -14.80 -1.46
C ASP A 181 -19.88 -13.91 -0.39
N ALA A 182 -19.89 -14.34 0.89
CA ALA A 182 -20.59 -13.61 1.94
C ALA A 182 -19.85 -12.33 2.36
N ILE A 183 -20.60 -11.24 2.56
CA ILE A 183 -20.06 -9.93 2.95
C ILE A 183 -20.96 -9.31 4.05
N PRO A 184 -20.43 -9.01 5.25
CA PRO A 184 -19.08 -9.32 5.72
C PRO A 184 -18.92 -10.81 6.07
N GLU A 185 -17.87 -11.44 5.55
CA GLU A 185 -17.45 -12.80 5.90
C GLU A 185 -17.02 -12.89 7.39
N ARG A 186 -17.19 -14.03 8.06
CA ARG A 186 -16.68 -14.27 9.45
C ARG A 186 -15.17 -14.03 9.54
N VAL A 187 -14.68 -13.52 10.68
CA VAL A 187 -13.23 -13.35 10.90
C VAL A 187 -12.61 -14.74 11.09
N ARG A 188 -11.95 -15.25 10.05
CA ARG A 188 -11.21 -16.51 10.10
C ARG A 188 -9.77 -16.28 10.57
N PRO A 189 -9.11 -17.25 11.23
CA PRO A 189 -7.72 -17.11 11.66
C PRO A 189 -6.77 -16.71 10.52
N GLY A 190 -6.96 -17.25 9.32
CA GLY A 190 -6.16 -16.88 8.14
C GLY A 190 -6.30 -15.42 7.70
N VAL A 191 -7.50 -14.83 7.85
CA VAL A 191 -7.72 -13.39 7.59
C VAL A 191 -7.02 -12.53 8.65
N LEU A 192 -7.08 -12.94 9.91
CA LEU A 192 -6.36 -12.26 10.99
C LEU A 192 -4.84 -12.33 10.78
N ALA A 193 -4.32 -13.51 10.39
CA ALA A 193 -2.91 -13.69 10.06
C ALA A 193 -2.47 -12.78 8.90
N LEU A 194 -3.32 -12.60 7.88
CA LEU A 194 -3.07 -11.64 6.81
C LEU A 194 -2.97 -10.20 7.33
N TRP A 195 -3.85 -9.78 8.24
CA TRP A 195 -3.79 -8.46 8.86
C TRP A 195 -2.53 -8.24 9.68
N LEU A 196 -2.06 -9.28 10.38
CA LEU A 196 -0.82 -9.20 11.16
C LEU A 196 0.40 -9.11 10.22
N VAL A 197 0.49 -9.96 9.21
CA VAL A 197 1.67 -10.05 8.31
C VAL A 197 1.90 -8.79 7.49
N VAL A 198 0.85 -8.06 7.11
CA VAL A 198 1.03 -6.82 6.34
C VAL A 198 1.78 -5.73 7.09
N GLY A 199 1.84 -5.79 8.43
CA GLY A 199 2.70 -4.93 9.25
C GLY A 199 4.20 -5.13 8.96
N GLY A 200 4.62 -6.37 8.65
CA GLY A 200 6.04 -6.71 8.44
C GLY A 200 6.71 -5.91 7.32
N GLY A 201 5.96 -5.52 6.28
CA GLY A 201 6.52 -4.68 5.20
C GLY A 201 6.96 -3.29 5.68
N TYR A 202 6.32 -2.76 6.72
CA TYR A 202 6.66 -1.47 7.33
C TYR A 202 7.87 -1.61 8.26
N VAL A 203 8.00 -2.75 8.94
CA VAL A 203 9.20 -3.09 9.72
C VAL A 203 10.41 -3.11 8.81
N VAL A 204 10.38 -3.89 7.72
CA VAL A 204 11.54 -3.99 6.80
C VAL A 204 11.95 -2.61 6.28
N ARG A 205 10.99 -1.81 5.80
CA ARG A 205 11.28 -0.48 5.25
C ARG A 205 11.76 0.53 6.29
N GLY A 206 11.09 0.61 7.44
CA GLY A 206 11.43 1.59 8.48
C GLY A 206 12.68 1.20 9.26
N MET A 207 12.84 -0.09 9.58
CA MET A 207 14.04 -0.57 10.28
C MET A 207 15.30 -0.40 9.43
N LEU A 208 15.20 -0.53 8.11
CA LEU A 208 16.31 -0.20 7.21
C LEU A 208 16.77 1.25 7.39
N GLY A 209 15.83 2.20 7.47
CA GLY A 209 16.16 3.61 7.71
C GLY A 209 16.80 3.84 9.09
N VAL A 210 16.27 3.22 10.14
CA VAL A 210 16.87 3.31 11.49
C VAL A 210 18.28 2.69 11.51
N ALA A 211 18.46 1.50 10.94
CA ALA A 211 19.72 0.76 10.92
C ALA A 211 20.84 1.46 10.13
N LEU A 212 20.47 2.32 9.17
CA LEU A 212 21.42 3.16 8.44
C LEU A 212 22.02 4.28 9.29
N ALA A 213 21.36 4.67 10.38
CA ALA A 213 21.79 5.75 11.27
C ALA A 213 22.27 5.24 12.64
N VAL A 214 21.77 4.09 13.09
CA VAL A 214 22.04 3.52 14.42
C VAL A 214 22.39 2.05 14.28
N ASP A 215 23.46 1.62 14.94
CA ASP A 215 23.74 0.20 15.09
C ASP A 215 22.72 -0.43 16.06
N LEU A 216 21.82 -1.23 15.49
CA LEU A 216 20.74 -1.89 16.22
C LEU A 216 21.23 -3.13 16.99
N THR A 217 22.39 -3.68 16.64
CA THR A 217 22.94 -4.86 17.33
C THR A 217 23.38 -4.53 18.75
N THR A 218 23.87 -3.30 18.96
CA THR A 218 24.26 -2.78 20.27
C THR A 218 23.10 -2.09 21.00
N ARG A 219 21.97 -1.85 20.32
CA ARG A 219 20.78 -1.19 20.89
C ARG A 219 19.49 -2.03 20.70
N PRO A 220 19.43 -3.26 21.23
CA PRO A 220 18.31 -4.19 20.98
C PRO A 220 16.96 -3.65 21.46
N ALA A 221 16.93 -2.89 22.55
CA ALA A 221 15.70 -2.26 23.05
C ALA A 221 15.10 -1.26 22.03
N VAL A 222 15.96 -0.46 21.37
CA VAL A 222 15.54 0.44 20.27
C VAL A 222 15.00 -0.38 19.12
N ALA A 223 15.71 -1.46 18.74
CA ALA A 223 15.32 -2.30 17.63
C ALA A 223 13.94 -2.92 17.83
N ILE A 224 13.68 -3.48 19.02
CA ILE A 224 12.39 -4.09 19.37
C ILE A 224 11.28 -3.05 19.42
N ALA A 225 11.49 -1.92 20.11
CA ALA A 225 10.47 -0.87 20.21
C ALA A 225 10.11 -0.29 18.82
N ALA A 226 11.12 -0.01 17.99
CA ALA A 226 10.92 0.50 16.64
C ALA A 226 10.21 -0.52 15.74
N ALA A 227 10.60 -1.80 15.82
CA ALA A 227 9.96 -2.87 15.07
C ALA A 227 8.48 -3.00 15.45
N ILE A 228 8.14 -3.00 16.75
CA ILE A 228 6.74 -3.04 17.21
C ILE A 228 5.98 -1.81 16.72
N ALA A 229 6.55 -0.61 16.86
CA ALA A 229 5.91 0.64 16.41
C ALA A 229 5.59 0.60 14.91
N LEU A 230 6.57 0.21 14.08
CA LEU A 230 6.42 0.11 12.63
C LEU A 230 5.48 -1.02 12.22
N TRP A 231 5.52 -2.16 12.91
CA TRP A 231 4.64 -3.29 12.64
C TRP A 231 3.19 -2.90 12.89
N CYS A 232 2.88 -2.40 14.09
CA CYS A 232 1.55 -1.99 14.49
C CYS A 232 1.04 -0.83 13.60
N TYR A 233 1.90 0.12 13.27
CA TYR A 233 1.56 1.17 12.30
C TYR A 233 1.23 0.60 10.92
N GLY A 234 2.00 -0.38 10.43
CA GLY A 234 1.75 -1.04 9.17
C GLY A 234 0.40 -1.75 9.14
N ILE A 235 0.04 -2.46 10.21
CA ILE A 235 -1.30 -3.05 10.37
C ILE A 235 -2.36 -1.94 10.29
N ALA A 236 -2.19 -0.85 11.04
CA ALA A 236 -3.15 0.25 11.08
C ALA A 236 -3.33 0.92 9.71
N PHE A 237 -2.23 1.23 9.04
CA PHE A 237 -2.22 1.80 7.71
C PHE A 237 -2.92 0.88 6.71
N VAL A 238 -2.53 -0.40 6.65
CA VAL A 238 -2.98 -1.30 5.59
C VAL A 238 -4.45 -1.64 5.78
N THR A 239 -4.89 -1.91 7.01
CA THR A 239 -6.30 -2.20 7.29
C THR A 239 -7.19 -0.96 7.09
N SER A 240 -6.71 0.25 7.43
CA SER A 240 -7.41 1.50 7.08
C SER A 240 -7.54 1.68 5.57
N ARG A 241 -6.47 1.40 4.83
CA ARG A 241 -6.49 1.52 3.37
C ARG A 241 -7.40 0.48 2.73
N TRP A 242 -7.33 -0.77 3.18
CA TRP A 242 -8.16 -1.86 2.67
C TRP A 242 -9.64 -1.65 2.97
N SER A 243 -9.99 -1.05 4.11
CA SER A 243 -11.39 -0.73 4.40
C SER A 243 -11.94 0.35 3.48
N ILE A 244 -11.11 1.30 3.04
CA ILE A 244 -11.50 2.28 2.00
C ILE A 244 -11.53 1.63 0.61
N GLU A 245 -10.54 0.78 0.26
CA GLU A 245 -10.54 0.06 -1.01
C GLU A 245 -11.75 -0.90 -1.14
N ALA A 246 -12.27 -1.43 -0.03
CA ALA A 246 -13.48 -2.24 0.00
C ALA A 246 -14.72 -1.50 -0.53
N LEU A 247 -14.76 -0.18 -0.41
CA LEU A 247 -15.88 0.63 -0.91
C LEU A 247 -16.03 0.55 -2.43
N ALA A 248 -15.01 0.12 -3.18
CA ALA A 248 -15.13 -0.15 -4.61
C ALA A 248 -16.11 -1.30 -4.94
N PHE A 249 -16.48 -2.10 -3.94
CA PHE A 249 -17.47 -3.19 -4.03
C PHE A 249 -18.82 -2.81 -3.42
N ALA A 250 -19.01 -1.54 -3.02
CA ALA A 250 -20.23 -1.06 -2.38
C ALA A 250 -21.13 -0.30 -3.35
N THR A 251 -22.44 -0.51 -3.21
CA THR A 251 -23.51 0.25 -3.86
C THR A 251 -24.46 0.81 -2.80
N VAL A 252 -24.98 2.02 -3.02
CA VAL A 252 -25.99 2.61 -2.12
C VAL A 252 -27.37 2.23 -2.61
N LEU A 253 -28.13 1.54 -1.77
CA LEU A 253 -29.54 1.20 -1.98
C LEU A 253 -30.31 1.65 -0.73
N ASP A 254 -31.33 2.48 -0.91
CA ASP A 254 -32.16 3.05 0.17
C ASP A 254 -31.35 3.71 1.31
N GLY A 255 -30.29 4.44 0.94
CA GLY A 255 -29.39 5.10 1.89
C GLY A 255 -28.47 4.16 2.68
N ARG A 256 -28.52 2.85 2.41
CA ARG A 256 -27.68 1.81 3.03
C ARG A 256 -26.65 1.28 2.05
N LEU A 257 -25.50 0.86 2.60
CA LEU A 257 -24.45 0.21 1.81
C LEU A 257 -24.79 -1.27 1.60
N THR A 258 -24.80 -1.67 0.34
CA THR A 258 -24.91 -3.06 -0.11
C THR A 258 -23.62 -3.45 -0.81
N TRP A 259 -23.20 -4.71 -0.69
CA TRP A 259 -21.87 -5.15 -1.11
C TRP A 259 -21.99 -6.27 -2.13
N LYS A 260 -21.19 -6.21 -3.21
CA LYS A 260 -21.14 -7.26 -4.24
C LYS A 260 -19.70 -7.54 -4.64
N ALA A 261 -19.24 -8.76 -4.36
CA ALA A 261 -17.96 -9.30 -4.84
C ALA A 261 -18.08 -10.81 -4.99
N GLY A 262 -17.42 -11.38 -6.01
CA GLY A 262 -17.37 -12.83 -6.21
C GLY A 262 -16.13 -13.45 -5.56
N ALA A 263 -16.24 -14.70 -5.09
CA ALA A 263 -15.21 -15.47 -4.40
C ALA A 263 -13.93 -15.58 -5.25
N GLY A 264 -14.07 -15.70 -6.59
CA GLY A 264 -12.94 -15.73 -7.52
C GLY A 264 -12.04 -14.48 -7.48
N GLN A 265 -12.46 -13.39 -6.82
CA GLN A 265 -11.64 -12.18 -6.64
C GLN A 265 -10.70 -12.24 -5.41
N ALA A 266 -10.88 -13.21 -4.51
CA ALA A 266 -10.01 -13.47 -3.36
C ALA A 266 -9.80 -12.23 -2.44
N ARG A 267 -10.89 -11.53 -2.10
CA ARG A 267 -10.90 -10.24 -1.38
C ARG A 267 -11.44 -10.31 0.04
N GLU A 268 -11.57 -11.49 0.64
CA GLU A 268 -12.17 -11.62 1.98
C GLU A 268 -11.41 -10.82 3.06
N HIS A 269 -10.08 -10.70 2.94
CA HIS A 269 -9.25 -9.95 3.88
C HIS A 269 -9.58 -8.45 3.94
N LEU A 270 -10.08 -7.85 2.85
CA LEU A 270 -10.53 -6.46 2.83
C LEU A 270 -12.04 -6.35 3.08
N LEU A 271 -12.84 -7.27 2.53
CA LEU A 271 -14.30 -7.25 2.69
C LEU A 271 -14.73 -7.58 4.12
N THR A 272 -13.94 -8.34 4.88
CA THR A 272 -14.19 -8.58 6.30
C THR A 272 -14.13 -7.29 7.13
N LEU A 273 -13.34 -6.29 6.69
CA LEU A 273 -13.14 -5.04 7.41
C LEU A 273 -14.36 -4.11 7.38
N VAL A 274 -15.29 -4.31 6.44
CA VAL A 274 -16.45 -3.42 6.26
C VAL A 274 -17.39 -3.43 7.48
N ARG A 275 -17.34 -4.48 8.30
CA ARG A 275 -18.13 -4.60 9.54
C ARG A 275 -17.87 -3.50 10.57
N TRP A 276 -16.71 -2.86 10.51
CA TRP A 276 -16.32 -1.78 11.42
C TRP A 276 -16.56 -0.39 10.80
N LEU A 277 -17.07 -0.32 9.57
CA LEU A 277 -17.43 0.93 8.93
C LEU A 277 -18.83 1.38 9.38
N PRO A 278 -19.11 2.69 9.38
CA PRO A 278 -20.45 3.19 9.64
C PRO A 278 -21.47 2.66 8.60
N PRO A 279 -22.77 2.55 8.95
CA PRO A 279 -23.77 1.88 8.12
C PRO A 279 -24.17 2.62 6.84
N GLY A 280 -23.83 3.90 6.72
CA GLY A 280 -24.23 4.74 5.58
C GLY A 280 -23.29 5.92 5.34
N THR A 281 -23.41 6.53 4.17
CA THR A 281 -22.51 7.58 3.67
C THR A 281 -22.88 9.00 4.12
N CYS A 282 -23.96 9.15 4.90
CA CYS A 282 -24.53 10.44 5.31
C CYS A 282 -24.79 11.38 4.11
N GLY A 283 -25.38 10.86 3.03
CA GLY A 283 -25.72 11.64 1.83
C GLY A 283 -24.56 11.90 0.87
N SER A 284 -23.33 11.46 1.19
CA SER A 284 -22.19 11.55 0.28
C SER A 284 -22.19 10.43 -0.76
N LYS A 285 -21.60 10.68 -1.93
CA LYS A 285 -21.26 9.60 -2.88
C LYS A 285 -20.22 8.67 -2.24
N VAL A 286 -20.29 7.38 -2.58
CA VAL A 286 -19.41 6.34 -2.01
C VAL A 286 -17.92 6.65 -2.22
N ASP A 287 -17.56 7.22 -3.37
CA ASP A 287 -16.18 7.55 -3.73
C ASP A 287 -15.64 8.80 -3.03
N GLU A 288 -16.53 9.65 -2.52
CA GLU A 288 -16.23 10.90 -1.80
C GLU A 288 -16.37 10.74 -0.28
N TRP A 289 -16.94 9.63 0.18
CA TRP A 289 -17.11 9.34 1.59
C TRP A 289 -15.78 8.95 2.26
N ALA A 290 -15.51 9.56 3.43
CA ALA A 290 -14.35 9.27 4.28
C ALA A 290 -14.81 8.51 5.53
N PRO A 291 -15.00 7.18 5.45
CA PRO A 291 -15.66 6.42 6.52
C PRO A 291 -14.89 6.41 7.84
N LEU A 292 -13.56 6.54 7.77
CA LEU A 292 -12.68 6.49 8.94
C LEU A 292 -12.55 7.84 9.67
N ARG A 293 -13.09 8.93 9.10
CA ARG A 293 -13.16 10.23 9.77
C ARG A 293 -14.16 10.18 10.93
N GLY A 294 -15.21 9.37 10.79
CA GLY A 294 -16.16 9.08 11.86
C GLY A 294 -15.55 8.24 12.99
N ARG A 295 -16.36 8.03 14.03
CA ARG A 295 -16.00 7.10 15.11
C ARG A 295 -16.10 5.66 14.60
N THR A 296 -15.07 4.88 14.88
CA THR A 296 -15.02 3.43 14.64
C THR A 296 -14.68 2.73 15.95
N PRO A 297 -15.13 1.49 16.19
CA PRO A 297 -14.88 0.80 17.46
C PRO A 297 -13.39 0.61 17.76
N PHE A 298 -12.99 0.60 19.03
CA PHE A 298 -11.59 0.35 19.42
C PHE A 298 -11.08 -1.03 18.94
N GLY A 299 -11.97 -2.03 18.92
CA GLY A 299 -11.67 -3.38 18.40
C GLY A 299 -11.52 -3.46 16.88
N ALA A 300 -11.70 -2.35 16.14
CA ALA A 300 -11.31 -2.31 14.74
C ALA A 300 -9.77 -2.47 14.64
N PRO A 301 -9.27 -3.27 13.69
CA PRO A 301 -7.86 -3.64 13.64
C PRO A 301 -6.94 -2.41 13.50
N TRP A 302 -7.39 -1.37 12.79
CA TRP A 302 -6.61 -0.13 12.67
C TRP A 302 -6.52 0.68 13.96
N ASN A 303 -7.58 0.71 14.77
CA ASN A 303 -7.59 1.44 16.04
C ASN A 303 -6.75 0.73 17.10
N SER A 304 -6.94 -0.59 17.25
CA SER A 304 -6.14 -1.39 18.18
C SER A 304 -4.65 -1.31 17.84
N ALA A 305 -4.31 -1.43 16.56
CA ALA A 305 -2.93 -1.37 16.12
C ALA A 305 -2.31 0.03 16.27
N ILE A 306 -3.05 1.12 15.98
CA ILE A 306 -2.46 2.47 16.15
C ILE A 306 -2.22 2.83 17.62
N ILE A 307 -3.04 2.31 18.55
CA ILE A 307 -2.81 2.49 20.00
C ILE A 307 -1.50 1.81 20.43
N ALA A 308 -1.30 0.55 20.02
CA ALA A 308 -0.05 -0.17 20.27
C ALA A 308 1.15 0.52 19.60
N ALA A 309 0.97 1.01 18.37
CA ALA A 309 2.00 1.78 17.67
C ALA A 309 2.34 3.08 18.41
N GLY A 310 1.36 3.76 19.00
CA GLY A 310 1.57 4.96 19.82
C GLY A 310 2.44 4.66 21.04
N ALA A 311 2.12 3.61 21.79
CA ALA A 311 2.93 3.20 22.94
C ALA A 311 4.39 2.90 22.54
N ALA A 312 4.57 2.07 21.51
CA ALA A 312 5.89 1.68 21.03
C ALA A 312 6.67 2.85 20.39
N ALA A 313 6.00 3.78 19.70
CA ALA A 313 6.63 4.94 19.07
C ALA A 313 7.16 5.94 20.11
N ALA A 314 6.41 6.19 21.19
CA ALA A 314 6.88 7.02 22.30
C ALA A 314 8.13 6.41 22.94
N LEU A 315 8.10 5.09 23.22
CA LEU A 315 9.26 4.38 23.75
C LEU A 315 10.46 4.41 22.77
N THR A 316 10.21 4.21 21.48
CA THR A 316 11.24 4.27 20.43
C THR A 316 11.96 5.61 20.45
N GLY A 317 11.20 6.70 20.47
CA GLY A 317 11.77 8.04 20.52
C GLY A 317 12.59 8.30 21.79
N ARG A 318 12.09 7.87 22.97
CA ARG A 318 12.84 7.99 24.23
C ARG A 318 14.16 7.21 24.19
N LEU A 319 14.14 5.97 23.68
CA LEU A 319 15.32 5.12 23.60
C LEU A 319 16.32 5.61 22.54
N LEU A 320 15.85 6.15 21.42
CA LEU A 320 16.72 6.74 20.40
C LEU A 320 17.54 7.91 20.97
N SER A 321 16.93 8.76 21.79
CA SER A 321 17.59 9.91 22.42
C SER A 321 18.54 9.57 23.57
N GLY A 322 18.62 8.30 24.00
CA GLY A 322 19.58 7.86 25.02
C GLY A 322 19.04 6.71 25.88
N ALA A 323 19.91 6.10 26.69
CA ALA A 323 19.48 5.10 27.65
C ALA A 323 18.46 5.66 28.65
N CYS A 324 17.58 4.80 29.16
CA CYS A 324 16.61 5.16 30.19
C CYS A 324 16.41 4.01 31.17
N PRO A 325 16.09 4.30 32.44
CA PRO A 325 15.62 3.27 33.37
C PRO A 325 14.34 2.61 32.84
N VAL A 326 14.19 1.31 33.04
CA VAL A 326 13.04 0.52 32.56
C VAL A 326 11.70 1.12 33.00
N ARG A 327 11.61 1.54 34.27
CA ARG A 327 10.41 2.21 34.82
C ARG A 327 10.02 3.46 34.01
N GLN A 328 11.00 4.28 33.64
CA GLN A 328 10.75 5.48 32.84
C GLN A 328 10.30 5.11 31.43
N GLY A 329 10.92 4.09 30.81
CA GLY A 329 10.49 3.56 29.52
C GLY A 329 9.03 3.09 29.53
N ILE A 330 8.62 2.34 30.57
CA ILE A 330 7.23 1.88 30.74
C ILE A 330 6.27 3.06 30.84
N ILE A 331 6.57 4.06 31.67
CA ILE A 331 5.72 5.25 31.84
C ILE A 331 5.53 5.99 30.51
N ILE A 332 6.62 6.19 29.75
CA ILE A 332 6.56 6.86 28.44
C ILE A 332 5.75 6.04 27.43
N ALA A 333 5.89 4.72 27.43
CA ALA A 333 5.10 3.84 26.56
C ALA A 333 3.60 3.92 26.91
N LEU A 334 3.25 3.84 28.20
CA LEU A 334 1.87 3.96 28.66
C LEU A 334 1.27 5.32 28.28
N LEU A 335 2.01 6.41 28.49
CA LEU A 335 1.59 7.75 28.11
C LEU A 335 1.34 7.85 26.59
N GLY A 336 2.23 7.29 25.77
CA GLY A 336 2.07 7.25 24.31
C GLY A 336 0.83 6.45 23.88
N GLY A 337 0.51 5.36 24.57
CA GLY A 337 -0.70 4.56 24.34
C GLY A 337 -1.98 5.31 24.73
N VAL A 338 -2.02 5.90 25.93
CA VAL A 338 -3.16 6.71 26.41
C VAL A 338 -3.43 7.91 25.50
N ALA A 339 -2.36 8.60 25.08
CA ALA A 339 -2.45 9.69 24.12
C ALA A 339 -3.04 9.24 22.77
N ALA A 340 -2.67 8.05 22.29
CA ALA A 340 -3.23 7.47 21.06
C ALA A 340 -4.70 7.07 21.24
N VAL A 341 -5.10 6.54 22.41
CA VAL A 341 -6.51 6.27 22.75
C VAL A 341 -7.34 7.56 22.70
N ALA A 342 -6.85 8.64 23.30
CA ALA A 342 -7.51 9.94 23.26
C ALA A 342 -7.72 10.40 21.81
N LEU A 343 -6.70 10.25 20.96
CA LEU A 343 -6.78 10.62 19.55
C LEU A 343 -7.81 9.79 18.75
N VAL A 344 -7.93 8.49 19.04
CA VAL A 344 -8.92 7.61 18.40
C VAL A 344 -10.36 7.96 18.83
N TRP A 345 -10.54 8.36 20.10
CA TRP A 345 -11.85 8.60 20.71
C TRP A 345 -12.48 9.96 20.36
N THR A 346 -11.65 11.00 20.20
CA THR A 346 -12.12 12.37 20.05
C THR A 346 -12.59 12.69 18.63
N ALA A 347 -13.55 13.61 18.53
CA ALA A 347 -14.00 14.15 17.24
C ALA A 347 -13.03 15.23 16.70
N ARG A 348 -12.44 16.03 17.60
CA ARG A 348 -11.49 17.11 17.26
C ARG A 348 -10.04 16.60 17.26
N ARG A 349 -9.76 15.67 16.36
CA ARG A 349 -8.51 14.89 16.36
C ARG A 349 -7.26 15.76 16.20
N GLU A 350 -7.32 16.83 15.43
CA GLU A 350 -6.19 17.73 15.19
C GLU A 350 -5.78 18.48 16.46
N ILE A 351 -6.75 18.97 17.22
CA ILE A 351 -6.51 19.64 18.52
C ILE A 351 -5.98 18.61 19.53
N THR A 352 -6.55 17.40 19.55
CA THR A 352 -6.07 16.33 20.43
C THR A 352 -4.64 15.92 20.11
N LEU A 353 -4.25 15.88 18.83
CA LEU A 353 -2.88 15.59 18.41
C LEU A 353 -1.90 16.63 18.97
N LEU A 354 -2.22 17.92 18.85
CA LEU A 354 -1.37 19.00 19.37
C LEU A 354 -1.27 18.93 20.90
N ALA A 355 -2.41 18.80 21.59
CA ALA A 355 -2.44 18.72 23.05
C ALA A 355 -1.65 17.52 23.58
N MET A 356 -1.88 16.33 23.04
CA MET A 356 -1.17 15.11 23.46
C MET A 356 0.29 15.11 23.03
N GLY A 357 0.60 15.71 21.88
CA GLY A 357 1.96 15.96 21.43
C GLY A 357 2.75 16.80 22.44
N SER A 358 2.16 17.91 22.91
CA SER A 358 2.76 18.75 23.96
C SER A 358 2.94 18.00 25.28
N VAL A 359 1.98 17.17 25.67
CA VAL A 359 2.09 16.31 26.87
C VAL A 359 3.27 15.34 26.74
N ILE A 360 3.44 14.70 25.58
CA ILE A 360 4.57 13.78 25.35
C ILE A 360 5.90 14.53 25.35
N ILE A 361 5.99 15.69 24.71
CA ILE A 361 7.20 16.53 24.74
C ILE A 361 7.54 16.93 26.19
N GLY A 362 6.55 17.37 26.97
CA GLY A 362 6.71 17.70 28.38
C GLY A 362 7.19 16.50 29.20
N ALA A 363 6.61 15.32 28.99
CA ALA A 363 7.03 14.09 29.65
C ALA A 363 8.47 13.69 29.28
N MET A 364 8.89 13.86 28.03
CA MET A 364 10.28 13.64 27.60
C MET A 364 11.24 14.63 28.28
N ALA A 365 10.84 15.89 28.44
CA ALA A 365 11.63 16.91 29.12
C ALA A 365 11.78 16.62 30.62
N MET A 366 10.67 16.28 31.29
CA MET A 366 10.69 15.83 32.70
C MET A 366 11.49 14.54 32.90
N ALA A 367 11.54 13.70 31.87
CA ALA A 367 12.35 12.50 31.81
C ALA A 367 13.85 12.77 31.54
N SER A 368 14.26 14.03 31.44
CA SER A 368 15.62 14.47 31.10
C SER A 368 16.14 13.86 29.79
N ALA A 369 15.25 13.65 28.81
CA ALA A 369 15.68 13.26 27.47
C ALA A 369 16.53 14.39 26.85
N PRO A 370 17.73 14.10 26.31
CA PRO A 370 18.62 15.15 25.78
C PRO A 370 18.00 16.04 24.69
N ARG A 371 17.02 15.52 23.95
CA ARG A 371 16.32 16.21 22.87
C ARG A 371 14.82 15.89 22.94
N PRO A 372 14.06 16.50 23.85
CA PRO A 372 12.69 16.06 24.16
C PRO A 372 11.74 16.20 22.97
N VAL A 373 11.94 17.23 22.13
CA VAL A 373 11.17 17.41 20.89
C VAL A 373 11.49 16.30 19.89
N ALA A 374 12.78 16.01 19.64
CA ALA A 374 13.18 14.94 18.73
C ALA A 374 12.70 13.56 19.21
N ALA A 375 12.73 13.32 20.53
CA ALA A 375 12.21 12.11 21.17
C ALA A 375 10.69 11.94 20.98
N ALA A 376 9.93 13.02 20.84
CA ALA A 376 8.49 12.96 20.60
C ALA A 376 8.13 12.77 19.11
N LEU A 377 9.06 13.04 18.18
CA LEU A 377 8.78 13.02 16.74
C LEU A 377 8.27 11.66 16.22
N PRO A 378 8.78 10.48 16.62
CA PRO A 378 8.23 9.22 16.16
C PRO A 378 6.74 9.10 16.47
N TRP A 379 6.32 9.47 17.68
CA TRP A 379 4.90 9.45 18.05
C TRP A 379 4.09 10.44 17.22
N LEU A 380 4.54 11.69 17.14
CA LEU A 380 3.86 12.76 16.39
C LEU A 380 3.67 12.41 14.92
N LEU A 381 4.68 11.86 14.26
CA LEU A 381 4.63 11.50 12.84
C LEU A 381 3.71 10.31 12.59
N LEU A 382 3.77 9.26 13.42
CA LEU A 382 2.86 8.12 13.31
C LEU A 382 1.40 8.55 13.49
N MET A 383 1.11 9.37 14.50
CA MET A 383 -0.24 9.85 14.75
C MET A 383 -0.73 10.81 13.67
N SER A 384 0.13 11.71 13.18
CA SER A 384 -0.19 12.59 12.05
C SER A 384 -0.50 11.79 10.78
N ALA A 385 0.31 10.77 10.50
CA ALA A 385 0.08 9.87 9.38
C ALA A 385 -1.25 9.13 9.55
N TYR A 386 -1.55 8.61 10.73
CA TYR A 386 -2.85 7.99 11.03
C TYR A 386 -4.01 8.96 10.74
N LEU A 387 -4.00 10.17 11.29
CA LEU A 387 -5.05 11.17 11.04
C LEU A 387 -5.23 11.43 9.55
N PHE A 388 -4.13 11.61 8.84
CA PHE A 388 -4.14 11.81 7.40
C PHE A 388 -4.85 10.65 6.67
N PHE A 389 -4.60 9.40 7.05
CA PHE A 389 -5.30 8.24 6.45
C PHE A 389 -6.78 8.18 6.78
N THR A 390 -7.19 8.64 7.97
CA THR A 390 -8.62 8.66 8.32
C THR A 390 -9.45 9.63 7.45
N THR A 391 -8.81 10.60 6.79
CA THR A 391 -9.47 11.57 5.89
C THR A 391 -9.55 11.12 4.42
N ARG A 392 -9.05 9.92 4.11
CA ARG A 392 -8.98 9.41 2.73
C ARG A 392 -10.33 8.87 2.25
N THR A 393 -10.54 9.01 0.95
CA THR A 393 -11.72 8.55 0.19
C THR A 393 -11.20 7.78 -1.03
N ILE A 394 -12.05 7.00 -1.72
CA ILE A 394 -11.65 6.29 -2.95
C ILE A 394 -11.10 7.30 -3.98
N ARG A 395 -11.83 8.40 -4.20
CA ARG A 395 -11.43 9.46 -5.14
C ARG A 395 -10.03 10.01 -4.84
N LYS A 396 -9.69 10.19 -3.56
CA LYS A 396 -8.35 10.67 -3.14
C LYS A 396 -7.27 9.59 -3.29
N LEU A 397 -7.61 8.32 -3.19
CA LEU A 397 -6.67 7.21 -3.45
C LEU A 397 -6.37 7.10 -4.96
N ASP A 398 -7.36 7.36 -5.81
CA ASP A 398 -7.22 7.25 -7.26
C ASP A 398 -6.46 8.40 -7.91
N ARG A 399 -6.64 9.63 -7.41
CA ARG A 399 -6.04 10.86 -7.96
C ARG A 399 -4.50 10.95 -7.91
N GLY A 400 -3.81 9.96 -7.34
CA GLY A 400 -2.35 10.00 -7.19
C GLY A 400 -1.92 11.09 -6.19
N SER A 401 -0.66 11.06 -5.76
CA SER A 401 -0.13 12.10 -4.87
C SER A 401 0.43 13.28 -5.69
N PRO A 402 0.39 14.52 -5.18
CA PRO A 402 1.08 15.67 -5.77
C PRO A 402 2.58 15.40 -5.96
N VAL A 403 3.18 14.64 -5.04
CA VAL A 403 4.57 14.17 -5.09
C VAL A 403 4.82 13.25 -6.29
N GLY A 404 3.87 12.37 -6.62
CA GLY A 404 3.95 11.51 -7.81
C GLY A 404 3.87 12.32 -9.12
N ALA A 405 3.14 13.43 -9.13
CA ALA A 405 3.12 14.36 -10.26
C ALA A 405 4.47 15.09 -10.40
N TRP A 406 5.05 15.55 -9.29
CA TRP A 406 6.39 16.16 -9.27
C TRP A 406 7.49 15.18 -9.73
N ALA A 407 7.50 13.95 -9.22
CA ALA A 407 8.44 12.92 -9.65
C ALA A 407 8.24 12.55 -11.14
N GLY A 408 6.99 12.54 -11.61
CA GLY A 408 6.66 12.40 -13.03
C GLY A 408 7.25 13.52 -13.87
N GLN A 409 7.06 14.78 -13.49
CA GLN A 409 7.61 15.94 -14.18
C GLN A 409 9.14 15.96 -14.20
N LEU A 410 9.78 15.58 -13.09
CA LEU A 410 11.24 15.45 -13.02
C LEU A 410 11.73 14.34 -13.95
N GLY A 411 11.06 13.17 -13.94
CA GLY A 411 11.34 12.07 -14.85
C GLY A 411 11.14 12.43 -16.32
N GLU A 412 10.14 13.25 -16.65
CA GLU A 412 9.93 13.78 -18.00
C GLU A 412 11.05 14.72 -18.43
N ARG A 413 11.55 15.57 -17.52
CA ARG A 413 12.67 16.48 -17.81
C ARG A 413 13.97 15.73 -18.02
N VAL A 414 14.28 14.78 -17.13
CA VAL A 414 15.47 13.93 -17.25
C VAL A 414 15.40 13.05 -18.50
N GLY A 415 14.23 12.45 -18.77
CA GLY A 415 14.01 11.64 -19.97
C GLY A 415 14.15 12.44 -21.27
N ARG A 416 13.64 13.68 -21.30
CA ARG A 416 13.82 14.60 -22.43
C ARG A 416 15.28 14.97 -22.64
N LEU A 417 16.02 15.19 -21.55
CA LEU A 417 17.43 15.58 -21.61
C LEU A 417 18.32 14.40 -22.03
N ALA A 418 18.02 13.19 -21.58
CA ALA A 418 18.79 11.99 -21.90
C ALA A 418 18.52 11.45 -23.32
N LEU A 419 17.29 11.54 -23.81
CA LEU A 419 16.91 10.98 -25.13
C LEU A 419 16.94 12.01 -26.25
N GLY A 420 17.00 13.31 -25.93
CA GLY A 420 16.79 14.39 -26.88
C GLY A 420 15.30 14.59 -27.23
N THR A 421 14.95 15.80 -27.66
CA THR A 421 13.56 16.25 -27.84
C THR A 421 12.81 15.43 -28.90
N ALA A 422 13.45 15.13 -30.03
CA ALA A 422 12.86 14.38 -31.14
C ALA A 422 12.57 12.91 -30.75
N THR A 423 13.54 12.23 -30.14
CA THR A 423 13.39 10.85 -29.65
C THR A 423 12.35 10.76 -28.54
N TRP A 424 12.33 11.72 -27.62
CA TRP A 424 11.33 11.80 -26.56
C TRP A 424 9.91 11.93 -27.11
N GLN A 425 9.71 12.76 -28.14
CA GLN A 425 8.43 12.90 -28.83
C GLN A 425 8.02 11.60 -29.56
N ALA A 426 8.96 10.90 -30.21
CA ALA A 426 8.72 9.61 -30.86
C ALA A 426 8.35 8.48 -29.86
N VAL A 427 8.97 8.46 -28.68
CA VAL A 427 8.63 7.51 -27.59
C VAL A 427 7.24 7.79 -27.03
N ARG A 428 6.85 9.07 -26.95
CA ARG A 428 5.53 9.50 -26.47
C ARG A 428 4.42 9.27 -27.51
N SER A 429 4.74 9.28 -28.79
CA SER A 429 3.76 9.17 -29.89
C SER A 429 3.43 7.73 -30.33
N ARG A 430 3.88 6.68 -29.62
CA ARG A 430 3.50 5.29 -29.94
C ARG A 430 2.04 4.95 -29.57
N GLY A 431 1.13 5.29 -30.48
CA GLY A 431 0.04 4.41 -30.92
C GLY A 431 0.03 4.44 -32.46
N PRO A 432 0.15 3.30 -33.16
CA PRO A 432 0.13 3.30 -34.62
C PRO A 432 -1.30 3.61 -35.08
N ARG A 433 -1.52 4.78 -35.68
CA ARG A 433 -2.81 5.12 -36.30
C ARG A 433 -2.73 5.86 -37.64
N SER A 434 -1.53 6.14 -38.15
CA SER A 434 -1.39 6.95 -39.36
C SER A 434 -0.78 6.25 -40.58
N ALA A 435 -0.24 5.04 -40.46
CA ALA A 435 0.30 4.32 -41.63
C ALA A 435 -0.75 3.42 -42.34
N GLU A 436 -1.72 2.85 -41.61
CA GLU A 436 -2.73 1.94 -42.20
C GLU A 436 -3.88 2.67 -42.93
N ARG A 437 -4.11 3.96 -42.68
CA ARG A 437 -5.16 4.73 -43.39
C ARG A 437 -4.73 5.22 -44.78
N GLN A 438 -3.44 5.35 -45.05
CA GLN A 438 -2.96 5.75 -46.37
C GLN A 438 -2.94 4.58 -47.38
N GLN A 439 -2.80 3.34 -46.92
CA GLN A 439 -2.90 2.18 -47.82
C GLN A 439 -4.35 1.85 -48.22
N TRP A 440 -5.33 2.07 -47.34
CA TRP A 440 -6.75 1.83 -47.67
C TRP A 440 -7.39 2.90 -48.56
N ALA A 441 -6.83 4.11 -48.62
CA ALA A 441 -7.36 5.21 -49.44
C ALA A 441 -6.85 5.18 -50.89
N ILE A 442 -5.83 4.37 -51.21
CA ILE A 442 -5.23 4.28 -52.56
C ILE A 442 -5.77 3.06 -53.33
N SER A 443 -6.42 2.11 -52.67
CA SER A 443 -6.83 0.82 -53.25
C SER A 443 -8.34 0.65 -53.49
N GLN A 444 -9.11 1.74 -53.57
CA GLN A 444 -10.52 1.68 -53.99
C GLN A 444 -10.62 2.25 -55.41
N PRO A 445 -10.89 1.43 -56.44
CA PRO A 445 -11.21 1.95 -57.76
C PRO A 445 -12.55 2.70 -57.72
N PRO A 446 -12.73 3.75 -58.54
CA PRO A 446 -13.96 4.53 -58.53
C PRO A 446 -15.11 3.68 -59.08
N ASN A 447 -16.18 3.58 -58.31
CA ASN A 447 -17.56 3.38 -58.77
C ASN A 447 -18.50 4.12 -57.82
#